data_AF-A0A6M8UIC1-F1
#
_entry.id   AF-A0A6M8UIC1-F1
#
_cell.length_a   1.000
_cell.length_b   1.000
_cell.length_c   1.000
_cell.angle_alpha   90.00
_cell.angle_beta   90.00
_cell.angle_gamma   90.00
#
_symmetry.space_group_name_H-M   'P 1'
#
loop_
_entity.id
_entity.type
_entity.pdbx_description
1 polymer ?
#
loop_
_entity_poly.entity_id
_entity_poly.type
_entity_poly.pdbx_seq_one_letter_code
_entity_poly.pdbx_strand_id
1 'polypeptide(L)'
;MPNWCANRLLIRGQENEIARVKQLLNDEGYPAYARAEAEGIQLLMAGCAGLLRPVSATGYAPYPALTGEGPGDDTPQNRAFTQWLQLLNDQTALTEAACATLHELWLASGISGRTWDTLTGVQQEYIRALWEQKRHDWSGAFCINGTEESWNRLCRGEGYTRRAPLLDMQLLLPTRLDVEINGFNGGLLDGVPSGYSWYVSHYGVKWPQAFVDIAFQDAVSVTVDFDTPWSPPAEAVLSAMSSRYGVSIEHWYAEAGGSFCGRATYEGGDRTLVQSAELEWGEEDEDGGCEVAGPDWIMNNVAHFGG
;
A
#
# COMPACT_ATOMS: atom_id res chain seq x y z
N MET A 1 -18.26 -14.79 0.49
CA MET A 1 -16.86 -14.33 0.33
C MET A 1 -16.90 -13.09 -0.57
N PRO A 2 -15.93 -12.15 -0.49
CA PRO A 2 -15.86 -11.12 -1.52
C PRO A 2 -15.57 -11.79 -2.86
N ASN A 3 -16.22 -11.31 -3.92
CA ASN A 3 -15.87 -11.75 -5.27
C ASN A 3 -14.46 -11.30 -5.62
N TRP A 4 -13.72 -12.16 -6.32
CA TRP A 4 -12.37 -11.86 -6.80
C TRP A 4 -12.36 -11.68 -8.30
N CYS A 5 -11.63 -10.67 -8.77
CA CYS A 5 -11.36 -10.47 -10.19
C CYS A 5 -10.05 -11.19 -10.54
N ALA A 6 -10.14 -12.14 -11.47
CA ALA A 6 -9.00 -12.83 -12.02
C ALA A 6 -8.29 -11.94 -13.02
N ASN A 7 -6.97 -11.85 -12.94
CA ASN A 7 -6.15 -11.04 -13.83
C ASN A 7 -5.01 -11.88 -14.42
N ARG A 8 -4.68 -11.61 -15.68
CA ARG A 8 -3.44 -12.04 -16.32
C ARG A 8 -2.69 -10.84 -16.87
N LEU A 9 -1.40 -10.75 -16.60
CA LEU A 9 -0.50 -9.83 -17.27
C LEU A 9 0.51 -10.62 -18.10
N LEU A 10 0.65 -10.25 -19.36
CA LEU A 10 1.75 -10.67 -20.22
C LEU A 10 2.64 -9.47 -20.47
N ILE A 11 3.82 -9.51 -19.88
CA ILE A 11 4.77 -8.39 -19.85
C ILE A 11 5.94 -8.73 -20.76
N ARG A 12 6.30 -7.82 -21.68
CA ARG A 12 7.40 -8.00 -22.64
C ARG A 12 8.34 -6.81 -22.66
N GLY A 13 9.62 -7.06 -22.88
CA GLY A 13 10.66 -6.03 -22.94
C GLY A 13 12.03 -6.63 -23.21
N GLN A 14 13.07 -5.81 -23.09
CA GLN A 14 14.46 -6.25 -23.10
C GLN A 14 14.79 -7.08 -21.85
N GLU A 15 15.87 -7.86 -21.91
CA GLU A 15 16.27 -8.75 -20.82
C GLU A 15 16.47 -8.03 -19.48
N ASN A 16 17.11 -6.86 -19.51
CA ASN A 16 17.35 -6.03 -18.32
C ASN A 16 16.05 -5.41 -17.78
N GLU A 17 15.08 -5.11 -18.63
CA GLU A 17 13.77 -4.55 -18.25
C GLU A 17 12.93 -5.61 -17.53
N ILE A 18 12.87 -6.81 -18.12
CA ILE A 18 12.16 -7.96 -17.54
C ILE A 18 12.82 -8.45 -16.26
N ALA A 19 14.15 -8.41 -16.16
CA ALA A 19 14.85 -8.72 -14.91
C ALA A 19 14.41 -7.80 -13.76
N ARG A 20 14.22 -6.49 -14.03
CA ARG A 20 13.72 -5.53 -13.03
C ARG A 20 12.26 -5.77 -12.66
N VAL A 21 11.42 -6.13 -13.63
CA VAL A 21 10.03 -6.54 -13.35
C VAL A 21 9.98 -7.78 -12.46
N LYS A 22 10.80 -8.80 -12.76
CA LYS A 22 10.89 -10.00 -11.91
C LYS A 22 11.38 -9.67 -10.50
N GLN A 23 12.31 -8.72 -10.36
CA GLN A 23 12.74 -8.26 -9.05
C GLN A 23 11.59 -7.62 -8.27
N LEU A 24 10.77 -6.76 -8.89
CA LEU A 24 9.57 -6.19 -8.26
C LEU A 24 8.64 -7.30 -7.74
N LEU A 25 8.39 -8.31 -8.56
CA LEU A 25 7.47 -9.41 -8.21
C LEU A 25 8.01 -10.32 -7.10
N ASN A 26 9.34 -10.43 -6.96
CA ASN A 26 10.00 -11.29 -5.99
C ASN A 26 10.64 -10.50 -4.82
N ASP A 27 10.34 -9.22 -4.65
CA ASP A 27 10.96 -8.42 -3.58
C ASP A 27 10.45 -8.88 -2.21
N GLU A 28 11.32 -9.59 -1.49
CA GLU A 28 11.08 -10.08 -0.14
C GLU A 28 11.38 -9.04 0.96
N GLY A 29 11.90 -7.88 0.55
CA GLY A 29 12.28 -6.78 1.44
C GLY A 29 11.10 -6.14 2.16
N TYR A 30 11.40 -5.45 3.26
CA TYR A 30 10.44 -4.59 3.93
C TYR A 30 10.32 -3.28 3.14
N PRO A 31 9.18 -2.99 2.47
CA PRO A 31 9.08 -1.83 1.59
C PRO A 31 9.32 -0.52 2.32
N ALA A 32 10.02 0.41 1.68
CA ALA A 32 10.35 1.70 2.29
C ALA A 32 9.11 2.51 2.70
N TYR A 33 8.01 2.42 1.95
CA TYR A 33 6.75 3.09 2.28
C TYR A 33 6.12 2.50 3.56
N ALA A 34 6.18 1.17 3.73
CA ALA A 34 5.63 0.48 4.90
C ALA A 34 6.46 0.78 6.16
N ARG A 35 7.78 0.98 6.00
CA ARG A 35 8.64 1.50 7.07
C ARG A 35 8.25 2.94 7.42
N ALA A 36 8.08 3.81 6.42
CA ALA A 36 7.72 5.21 6.62
C ALA A 36 6.35 5.36 7.32
N GLU A 37 5.38 4.49 7.00
CA GLU A 37 4.11 4.36 7.73
C GLU A 37 4.35 4.07 9.21
N ALA A 38 5.09 2.99 9.52
CA ALA A 38 5.28 2.55 10.91
C ALA A 38 6.07 3.57 11.74
N GLU A 39 7.12 4.17 11.17
CA GLU A 39 7.90 5.26 11.76
C GLU A 39 7.04 6.52 11.95
N GLY A 40 6.19 6.85 10.98
CA GLY A 40 5.24 7.96 11.05
C GLY A 40 4.19 7.78 12.15
N ILE A 41 3.66 6.57 12.32
CA ILE A 41 2.74 6.23 13.43
C ILE A 41 3.45 6.43 14.78
N GLN A 42 4.71 6.00 14.91
CA GLN A 42 5.48 6.21 16.13
C GLN A 42 5.72 7.70 16.42
N LEU A 43 6.05 8.50 15.40
CA LEU A 43 6.22 9.95 15.53
C LEU A 43 4.91 10.65 15.90
N LEU A 44 3.78 10.24 15.31
CA LEU A 44 2.45 10.73 15.68
C LEU A 44 2.19 10.49 17.17
N MET A 45 2.34 9.26 17.64
CA MET A 45 2.15 8.90 19.05
C MET A 45 3.12 9.66 19.98
N ALA A 46 4.38 9.82 19.57
CA ALA A 46 5.38 10.57 20.32
C ALA A 46 5.02 12.06 20.46
N GLY A 47 4.52 12.67 19.38
CA GLY A 47 4.05 14.05 19.40
C GLY A 47 2.84 14.25 20.31
N CYS A 48 1.84 13.37 20.20
CA CYS A 48 0.63 13.44 21.03
C CYS A 48 0.91 13.22 22.53
N ALA A 49 1.91 12.39 22.86
CA ALA A 49 2.35 12.16 24.23
C ALA A 49 3.41 13.18 24.71
N GLY A 50 3.69 14.23 23.93
CA GLY A 50 4.59 15.33 24.31
C GLY A 50 6.07 14.97 24.35
N LEU A 51 6.49 13.83 23.78
CA LEU A 51 7.91 13.45 23.68
C LEU A 51 8.66 14.31 22.66
N LEU A 52 7.96 14.70 21.60
CA LEU A 52 8.46 15.55 20.53
C LEU A 52 7.48 16.70 20.35
N ARG A 53 8.00 17.91 20.19
CA ARG A 53 7.19 19.12 20.07
C ARG A 53 7.73 19.95 18.90
N PRO A 54 6.87 20.61 18.10
CA PRO A 54 7.37 21.46 17.04
C PRO A 54 8.17 22.64 17.62
N VAL A 55 9.16 23.15 16.91
CA VAL A 55 9.96 24.32 17.38
C VAL A 55 9.23 25.65 17.15
N SER A 56 8.28 25.67 16.25
CA SER A 56 7.41 26.80 15.94
C SER A 56 5.95 26.48 16.28
N ALA A 57 5.09 27.50 16.32
CA ALA A 57 3.65 27.36 16.53
C ALA A 57 2.92 26.76 15.30
N THR A 58 3.44 25.65 14.79
CA THR A 58 2.88 24.87 13.69
C THR A 58 1.77 23.99 14.24
N GLY A 59 0.56 24.10 13.68
CA GLY A 59 -0.56 23.22 14.00
C GLY A 59 -0.67 22.05 13.03
N TYR A 60 -1.44 21.05 13.43
CA TYR A 60 -1.90 19.98 12.54
C TYR A 60 -3.42 19.89 12.60
N ALA A 61 -4.10 20.53 11.65
CA ALA A 61 -5.55 20.64 11.65
C ALA A 61 -6.29 19.28 11.65
N PRO A 62 -5.83 18.25 10.92
CA PRO A 62 -6.49 16.93 10.94
C PRO A 62 -6.49 16.25 12.31
N TYR A 63 -5.52 16.55 13.18
CA TYR A 63 -5.45 16.00 14.52
C TYR A 63 -4.75 16.96 15.50
N PRO A 64 -5.47 17.96 16.03
CA PRO A 64 -4.87 19.05 16.82
C PRO A 64 -4.11 18.61 18.06
N ALA A 65 -4.45 17.44 18.62
CA ALA A 65 -3.76 16.85 19.76
C ALA A 65 -2.28 16.54 19.49
N LEU A 66 -1.90 16.31 18.21
CA LEU A 66 -0.50 16.08 17.81
C LEU A 66 0.43 17.25 18.20
N THR A 67 -0.11 18.46 18.22
CA THR A 67 0.61 19.70 18.55
C THR A 67 0.02 20.37 19.80
N GLY A 68 -0.75 19.63 20.61
CA GLY A 68 -1.54 20.18 21.72
C GLY A 68 -0.71 20.80 22.84
N GLU A 69 0.50 20.28 23.06
CA GLU A 69 1.46 20.81 24.05
C GLU A 69 2.12 22.12 23.61
N GLY A 70 1.87 22.59 22.38
CA GLY A 70 2.50 23.79 21.82
C GLY A 70 4.01 23.61 21.56
N PRO A 71 4.72 24.71 21.23
CA PRO A 71 6.10 24.64 20.78
C PRO A 71 7.08 24.23 21.90
N GLY A 72 8.02 23.35 21.56
CA GLY A 72 9.12 22.94 22.44
C GLY A 72 10.41 23.74 22.19
N ASP A 73 11.47 23.37 22.91
CA ASP A 73 12.80 23.95 22.72
C ASP A 73 13.38 23.63 21.34
N ASP A 74 14.26 24.49 20.84
CA ASP A 74 14.94 24.34 19.55
C ASP A 74 16.09 23.31 19.61
N THR A 75 15.72 22.05 19.80
CA THR A 75 16.63 20.89 19.81
C THR A 75 16.68 20.22 18.44
N PRO A 76 17.76 19.49 18.11
CA PRO A 76 17.81 18.69 16.89
C PRO A 76 16.60 17.75 16.73
N GLN A 77 16.14 17.15 17.83
CA GLN A 77 15.01 16.23 17.86
C GLN A 77 13.70 16.92 17.48
N ASN A 78 13.42 18.08 18.07
CA ASN A 78 12.22 18.87 17.79
C ASN A 78 12.26 19.50 16.39
N ARG A 79 13.45 19.87 15.88
CA ARG A 79 13.60 20.31 14.48
C ARG A 79 13.29 19.20 13.49
N ALA A 80 13.74 17.97 13.76
CA ALA A 80 13.40 16.81 12.93
C ALA A 80 11.89 16.51 12.95
N PHE A 81 11.27 16.54 14.14
CA PHE A 81 9.83 16.39 14.28
C PHE A 81 9.05 17.50 13.55
N THR A 82 9.52 18.74 13.60
CA THR A 82 8.89 19.88 12.89
C THR A 82 8.94 19.66 11.36
N GLN A 83 10.05 19.17 10.83
CA GLN A 83 10.17 18.86 9.41
C GLN A 83 9.29 17.67 9.00
N TRP A 84 9.23 16.62 9.82
CA TRP A 84 8.31 15.50 9.59
C TRP A 84 6.85 15.96 9.60
N LEU A 85 6.48 16.84 10.53
CA LEU A 85 5.14 17.42 10.61
C LEU A 85 4.79 18.25 9.37
N GLN A 86 5.77 18.94 8.78
CA GLN A 86 5.58 19.65 7.52
C GLN A 86 5.29 18.67 6.38
N LEU A 87 6.06 17.57 6.26
CA LEU A 87 5.82 16.53 5.25
C LEU A 87 4.45 15.86 5.42
N LEU A 88 3.99 15.68 6.65
CA LEU A 88 2.65 15.19 6.96
C LEU A 88 1.56 16.18 6.48
N ASN A 89 1.72 17.48 6.78
CA ASN A 89 0.83 18.55 6.32
C ASN A 89 0.79 18.69 4.79
N ASP A 90 1.93 18.49 4.13
CA ASP A 90 2.07 18.57 2.68
C ASP A 90 1.52 17.33 1.95
N GLN A 91 0.94 16.38 2.70
CA GLN A 91 0.31 15.19 2.14
C GLN A 91 1.28 14.38 1.26
N THR A 92 2.52 14.26 1.74
CA THR A 92 3.66 13.75 0.96
C THR A 92 3.40 12.36 0.41
N ALA A 93 3.58 12.21 -0.90
CA ALA A 93 3.58 10.91 -1.56
C ALA A 93 4.83 10.10 -1.15
N LEU A 94 4.63 8.84 -0.78
CA LEU A 94 5.65 7.91 -0.29
C LEU A 94 6.52 7.34 -1.42
N THR A 95 7.15 8.22 -2.18
CA THR A 95 8.21 7.86 -3.13
C THR A 95 9.44 7.32 -2.39
N GLU A 96 10.33 6.62 -3.10
CA GLU A 96 11.59 6.12 -2.51
C GLU A 96 12.41 7.24 -1.84
N ALA A 97 12.56 8.38 -2.53
CA ALA A 97 13.26 9.54 -2.00
C ALA A 97 12.58 10.13 -0.76
N ALA A 98 11.24 10.26 -0.79
CA ALA A 98 10.49 10.75 0.36
C ALA A 98 10.60 9.80 1.56
N CYS A 99 10.55 8.49 1.33
CA CYS A 99 10.72 7.49 2.39
C CYS A 99 12.13 7.53 3.01
N ALA A 100 13.16 7.79 2.20
CA ALA A 100 14.52 7.98 2.71
C ALA A 100 14.60 9.22 3.62
N THR A 101 14.04 10.36 3.19
CA THR A 101 13.97 11.57 4.01
C THR A 101 13.18 11.37 5.30
N LEU A 102 12.01 10.72 5.24
CA LEU A 102 11.19 10.42 6.41
C LEU A 102 11.95 9.55 7.43
N HIS A 103 12.69 8.56 6.95
CA HIS A 103 13.53 7.71 7.80
C HIS A 103 14.67 8.48 8.48
N GLU A 104 15.35 9.37 7.75
CA GLU A 104 16.38 10.25 8.34
C GLU A 104 15.81 11.16 9.42
N LEU A 105 14.60 11.71 9.23
CA LEU A 105 13.90 12.51 10.23
C LEU A 105 13.51 11.69 11.46
N TRP A 106 13.04 10.46 11.26
CA TRP A 106 12.76 9.53 12.35
C TRP A 106 14.02 9.24 13.18
N LEU A 107 15.16 8.96 12.55
CA LEU A 107 16.45 8.79 13.23
C LEU A 107 16.88 10.06 13.97
N ALA A 108 16.78 11.23 13.32
CA ALA A 108 17.19 12.51 13.90
C ALA A 108 16.29 12.96 15.07
N SER A 109 15.03 12.50 15.11
CA SER A 109 14.14 12.71 16.26
C SER A 109 14.62 12.01 17.53
N GLY A 110 15.46 10.97 17.38
CA GLY A 110 15.94 10.14 18.48
C GLY A 110 14.87 9.23 19.10
N ILE A 111 13.66 9.15 18.52
CA ILE A 111 12.58 8.31 19.06
C ILE A 111 12.91 6.82 18.98
N SER A 112 13.75 6.42 18.02
CA SER A 112 14.28 5.07 17.86
C SER A 112 14.98 4.54 19.13
N GLY A 113 15.62 5.42 19.91
CA GLY A 113 16.30 5.08 21.16
C GLY A 113 15.42 5.12 22.40
N ARG A 114 14.14 5.49 22.29
CA ARG A 114 13.20 5.59 23.41
C ARG A 114 12.39 4.30 23.54
N THR A 115 12.97 3.25 24.12
CA THR A 115 12.21 2.01 24.39
C THR A 115 11.07 2.25 25.37
N TRP A 116 10.08 1.37 25.36
CA TRP A 116 8.86 1.50 26.15
C TRP A 116 9.11 1.77 27.64
N ASP A 117 10.07 1.08 28.25
CA ASP A 117 10.44 1.23 29.67
C ASP A 117 11.12 2.57 30.00
N THR A 118 11.59 3.31 28.98
CA THR A 118 12.15 4.65 29.16
C THR A 118 11.09 5.75 29.17
N LEU A 119 9.84 5.41 28.81
CA LEU A 119 8.71 6.32 28.81
C LEU A 119 8.14 6.45 30.23
N THR A 120 7.65 7.63 30.57
CA THR A 120 6.91 7.84 31.82
C THR A 120 5.57 7.11 31.80
N GLY A 121 5.00 6.79 32.97
CA GLY A 121 3.68 6.14 33.05
C GLY A 121 2.58 6.91 32.33
N VAL A 122 2.59 8.25 32.42
CA VAL A 122 1.64 9.13 31.71
C VAL A 122 1.79 9.02 30.18
N GLN A 123 3.02 8.99 29.67
CA GLN A 123 3.27 8.80 28.25
C GLN A 123 2.82 7.43 27.76
N GLN A 124 3.12 6.37 28.53
CA GLN A 124 2.68 5.01 28.21
C GLN A 124 1.15 4.90 28.18
N GLU A 125 0.45 5.51 29.15
CA GLU A 125 -1.01 5.54 29.20
C GLU A 125 -1.61 6.23 27.98
N TYR A 126 -1.06 7.39 27.59
CA TYR A 126 -1.52 8.11 26.40
C TYR A 126 -1.32 7.29 25.13
N ILE A 127 -0.11 6.77 24.91
CA ILE A 127 0.24 5.98 23.73
C ILE A 127 -0.63 4.72 23.66
N ARG A 128 -0.87 4.05 24.80
CA ARG A 128 -1.75 2.87 24.86
C ARG A 128 -3.20 3.21 24.52
N ALA A 129 -3.73 4.32 24.99
CA ALA A 129 -5.09 4.74 24.68
C ALA A 129 -5.27 5.00 23.18
N LEU A 130 -4.33 5.72 22.56
CA LEU A 130 -4.34 5.98 21.13
C LEU A 130 -4.15 4.70 20.31
N TRP A 131 -3.22 3.83 20.72
CA TRP A 131 -3.03 2.53 20.09
C TRP A 131 -4.30 1.69 20.14
N GLU A 132 -5.00 1.62 21.27
CA GLU A 132 -6.22 0.80 21.38
C GLU A 132 -7.33 1.27 20.43
N GLN A 133 -7.43 2.58 20.18
CA GLN A 133 -8.37 3.13 19.20
C GLN A 133 -8.06 2.68 17.76
N LYS A 134 -6.77 2.50 17.43
CA LYS A 134 -6.29 2.30 16.05
C LYS A 134 -5.60 0.97 15.80
N ARG A 135 -5.57 0.08 16.79
CA ARG A 135 -4.84 -1.19 16.74
C ARG A 135 -5.17 -2.02 15.52
N HIS A 136 -6.44 -2.08 15.10
CA HIS A 136 -6.85 -2.88 13.94
C HIS A 136 -6.27 -2.36 12.61
N ASP A 137 -5.97 -1.07 12.53
CA ASP A 137 -5.29 -0.49 11.38
C ASP A 137 -3.77 -0.64 11.52
N TRP A 138 -3.19 -0.29 12.67
CA TRP A 138 -1.74 -0.23 12.87
C TRP A 138 -1.05 -1.57 13.14
N SER A 139 -1.80 -2.59 13.56
CA SER A 139 -1.27 -3.95 13.73
C SER A 139 -1.29 -4.77 12.45
N GLY A 140 -1.90 -4.27 11.37
CA GLY A 140 -2.22 -5.10 10.20
C GLY A 140 -3.20 -6.23 10.52
N ALA A 141 -3.57 -7.01 9.50
CA ALA A 141 -4.70 -7.94 9.53
C ALA A 141 -4.60 -9.09 10.56
N PHE A 142 -3.42 -9.36 11.14
CA PHE A 142 -3.20 -10.53 12.01
C PHE A 142 -2.21 -10.33 13.17
N CYS A 143 -1.69 -9.11 13.42
CA CYS A 143 -0.68 -8.95 14.47
C CYS A 143 -1.35 -8.73 15.84
N ILE A 144 -1.09 -9.66 16.76
CA ILE A 144 -1.67 -9.74 18.11
C ILE A 144 -0.79 -9.02 19.14
N ASN A 145 0.32 -8.42 18.70
CA ASN A 145 1.31 -7.85 19.60
C ASN A 145 0.74 -6.63 20.34
N GLY A 146 1.04 -6.56 21.64
CA GLY A 146 0.68 -5.41 22.46
C GLY A 146 1.37 -4.13 21.99
N THR A 147 0.87 -2.97 22.46
CA THR A 147 1.43 -1.64 22.17
C THR A 147 2.94 -1.57 22.44
N GLU A 148 3.38 -2.13 23.57
CA GLU A 148 4.79 -2.17 23.97
C GLU A 148 5.68 -2.89 22.96
N GLU A 149 5.28 -4.09 22.53
CA GLU A 149 6.06 -4.87 21.58
C GLU A 149 6.06 -4.21 20.21
N SER A 150 4.94 -3.64 19.78
CA SER A 150 4.85 -2.89 18.53
C SER A 150 5.76 -1.66 18.52
N TRP A 151 5.83 -0.95 19.65
CA TRP A 151 6.73 0.19 19.86
C TRP A 151 8.21 -0.23 19.87
N ASN A 152 8.56 -1.21 20.69
CA ASN A 152 9.94 -1.65 20.87
C ASN A 152 10.52 -2.32 19.62
N ARG A 153 9.69 -3.01 18.83
CA ARG A 153 10.10 -3.60 17.55
C ARG A 153 10.69 -2.57 16.59
N LEU A 154 10.08 -1.39 16.50
CA LEU A 154 10.62 -0.28 15.69
C LEU A 154 11.94 0.25 16.27
N CYS A 155 12.05 0.37 17.59
CA CYS A 155 13.30 0.73 18.26
C CYS A 155 14.45 -0.26 17.97
N ARG A 156 14.13 -1.55 17.76
CA ARG A 156 15.10 -2.59 17.37
C ARG A 156 15.41 -2.62 15.88
N GLY A 157 14.73 -1.82 15.06
CA GLY A 157 14.88 -1.82 13.60
C GLY A 157 14.31 -3.08 12.93
N GLU A 158 13.37 -3.75 13.59
CA GLU A 158 12.78 -5.00 13.09
C GLU A 158 11.60 -4.71 12.14
N GLY A 159 11.84 -4.87 10.83
CA GLY A 159 10.81 -4.81 9.80
C GLY A 159 10.02 -6.12 9.66
N TYR A 160 8.92 -6.07 8.90
CA TYR A 160 8.24 -7.29 8.46
C TYR A 160 8.86 -7.79 7.15
N THR A 161 9.18 -9.07 7.07
CA THR A 161 9.65 -9.69 5.82
C THR A 161 8.46 -10.24 5.03
N ARG A 162 8.49 -10.02 3.71
CA ARG A 162 7.57 -10.71 2.78
C ARG A 162 8.09 -12.12 2.52
N ARG A 163 7.17 -13.06 2.28
CA ARG A 163 7.48 -14.49 2.15
C ARG A 163 7.01 -15.12 0.83
N ALA A 164 6.43 -14.34 -0.08
CA ALA A 164 5.93 -14.85 -1.35
C ALA A 164 5.96 -13.76 -2.44
N PRO A 165 6.07 -14.15 -3.72
CA PRO A 165 5.95 -13.23 -4.84
C PRO A 165 4.62 -12.48 -4.79
N LEU A 166 4.70 -11.17 -5.00
CA LEU A 166 3.56 -10.28 -4.83
C LEU A 166 3.68 -9.08 -5.77
N LEU A 167 2.58 -8.77 -6.44
CA LEU A 167 2.41 -7.48 -7.10
C LEU A 167 2.00 -6.44 -6.06
N ASP A 168 2.95 -5.60 -5.67
CA ASP A 168 2.71 -4.46 -4.80
C ASP A 168 2.49 -3.18 -5.62
N MET A 169 1.23 -2.76 -5.71
CA MET A 169 0.86 -1.58 -6.48
C MET A 169 1.34 -0.28 -5.82
N GLN A 170 1.62 -0.28 -4.51
CA GLN A 170 2.13 0.91 -3.81
C GLN A 170 3.59 1.21 -4.19
N LEU A 171 4.36 0.18 -4.56
CA LEU A 171 5.69 0.36 -5.12
C LEU A 171 5.62 1.03 -6.49
N LEU A 172 4.59 0.75 -7.30
CA LEU A 172 4.41 1.32 -8.63
C LEU A 172 3.83 2.73 -8.60
N LEU A 173 2.80 2.93 -7.78
CA LEU A 173 2.08 4.19 -7.65
C LEU A 173 2.05 4.58 -6.16
N PRO A 174 2.87 5.56 -5.73
CA PRO A 174 3.06 5.87 -4.31
C PRO A 174 1.77 6.30 -3.61
N THR A 175 1.53 5.71 -2.43
CA THR A 175 0.49 6.18 -1.49
C THR A 175 0.92 7.47 -0.78
N ARG A 176 0.14 7.98 0.17
CA ARG A 176 0.43 9.18 0.96
C ARG A 176 0.68 8.87 2.43
N LEU A 177 1.61 9.60 3.05
CA LEU A 177 1.97 9.45 4.46
C LEU A 177 0.76 9.56 5.40
N ASP A 178 -0.06 10.59 5.22
CA ASP A 178 -1.20 10.86 6.10
C ASP A 178 -2.30 9.80 5.97
N VAL A 179 -2.52 9.28 4.77
CA VAL A 179 -3.46 8.18 4.51
C VAL A 179 -3.03 6.91 5.24
N GLU A 180 -1.75 6.51 5.13
CA GLU A 180 -1.26 5.31 5.79
C GLU A 180 -1.32 5.43 7.32
N ILE A 181 -0.97 6.61 7.89
CA ILE A 181 -1.11 6.87 9.32
C ILE A 181 -2.59 6.82 9.77
N ASN A 182 -3.51 7.35 8.95
CA ASN A 182 -4.95 7.29 9.23
C ASN A 182 -5.48 5.85 9.23
N GLY A 183 -4.83 4.98 8.45
CA GLY A 183 -5.07 3.55 8.40
C GLY A 183 -6.20 3.15 7.44
N PHE A 184 -6.35 1.85 7.22
CA PHE A 184 -7.31 1.28 6.28
C PHE A 184 -8.75 1.73 6.53
N ASN A 185 -9.19 1.72 7.78
CA ASN A 185 -10.53 2.17 8.18
C ASN A 185 -10.63 3.70 8.34
N GLY A 186 -9.49 4.41 8.48
CA GLY A 186 -9.44 5.85 8.67
C GLY A 186 -10.00 6.32 10.02
N GLY A 187 -10.53 7.54 10.07
CA GLY A 187 -11.28 8.08 11.21
C GLY A 187 -10.45 8.64 12.36
N LEU A 188 -9.11 8.68 12.23
CA LEU A 188 -8.25 9.37 13.20
C LEU A 188 -7.99 10.82 12.78
N LEU A 189 -7.68 11.02 11.50
CA LEU A 189 -7.27 12.30 10.94
C LEU A 189 -8.43 12.92 10.17
N ASP A 190 -8.95 14.05 10.67
CA ASP A 190 -10.08 14.75 10.06
C ASP A 190 -9.73 15.28 8.66
N GLY A 191 -10.66 15.13 7.72
CA GLY A 191 -10.45 15.50 6.31
C GLY A 191 -9.46 14.63 5.53
N VAL A 192 -8.80 13.64 6.14
CA VAL A 192 -7.92 12.69 5.45
C VAL A 192 -8.75 11.43 5.09
N PRO A 193 -8.68 10.93 3.84
CA PRO A 193 -9.43 9.75 3.46
C PRO A 193 -8.97 8.51 4.24
N SER A 194 -9.85 7.52 4.38
CA SER A 194 -9.45 6.20 4.84
C SER A 194 -8.58 5.50 3.79
N GLY A 195 -7.70 4.60 4.22
CA GLY A 195 -6.91 3.77 3.30
C GLY A 195 -7.81 3.00 2.34
N TYR A 196 -8.94 2.47 2.79
CA TYR A 196 -9.95 1.85 1.91
C TYR A 196 -10.40 2.78 0.77
N SER A 197 -10.82 4.01 1.11
CA SER A 197 -11.35 4.96 0.13
C SER A 197 -10.24 5.42 -0.82
N TRP A 198 -9.05 5.64 -0.28
CA TRP A 198 -7.86 5.96 -1.07
C TRP A 198 -7.53 4.83 -2.04
N TYR A 199 -7.44 3.58 -1.58
CA TYR A 199 -7.05 2.44 -2.39
C TYR A 199 -8.02 2.15 -3.53
N VAL A 200 -9.32 2.19 -3.25
CA VAL A 200 -10.34 2.05 -4.30
C VAL A 200 -10.19 3.17 -5.33
N SER A 201 -9.97 4.42 -4.91
CA SER A 201 -9.85 5.53 -5.85
C SER A 201 -8.52 5.54 -6.64
N HIS A 202 -7.44 5.10 -6.02
CA HIS A 202 -6.07 5.29 -6.51
C HIS A 202 -5.53 4.06 -7.24
N TYR A 203 -5.85 2.87 -6.72
CA TYR A 203 -5.42 1.58 -7.27
C TYR A 203 -6.55 0.81 -7.95
N GLY A 204 -7.81 1.26 -7.82
CA GLY A 204 -8.99 0.57 -8.38
C GLY A 204 -9.41 -0.68 -7.60
N VAL A 205 -8.69 -1.02 -6.54
CA VAL A 205 -8.87 -2.28 -5.80
C VAL A 205 -8.91 -2.02 -4.30
N LYS A 206 -9.58 -2.91 -3.56
CA LYS A 206 -9.64 -2.82 -2.09
C LYS A 206 -8.26 -2.95 -1.44
N TRP A 207 -7.45 -3.88 -1.93
CA TRP A 207 -6.12 -4.18 -1.40
C TRP A 207 -5.10 -4.08 -2.53
N PRO A 208 -4.13 -3.16 -2.46
CA PRO A 208 -3.16 -2.90 -3.54
C PRO A 208 -2.01 -3.92 -3.59
N GLN A 209 -2.25 -5.13 -3.11
CA GLN A 209 -1.27 -6.20 -2.94
C GLN A 209 -1.95 -7.49 -3.38
N ALA A 210 -1.36 -8.16 -4.38
CA ALA A 210 -1.89 -9.41 -4.92
C ALA A 210 -0.77 -10.45 -5.01
N PHE A 211 -1.00 -11.65 -4.47
CA PHE A 211 -0.08 -12.76 -4.70
C PHE A 211 -0.09 -13.12 -6.17
N VAL A 212 1.08 -13.40 -6.73
CA VAL A 212 1.23 -13.70 -8.15
C VAL A 212 1.67 -15.13 -8.37
N ASP A 213 1.05 -15.79 -9.33
CA ASP A 213 1.48 -17.06 -9.89
C ASP A 213 2.18 -16.81 -11.23
N ILE A 214 3.45 -17.22 -11.33
CA ILE A 214 4.22 -17.07 -12.58
C ILE A 214 3.84 -18.22 -13.52
N ALA A 215 2.92 -17.96 -14.44
CA ALA A 215 2.47 -18.92 -15.43
C ALA A 215 3.54 -19.23 -16.50
N PHE A 216 4.32 -18.23 -16.89
CA PHE A 216 5.41 -18.37 -17.86
C PHE A 216 6.49 -17.31 -17.63
N GLN A 217 7.75 -17.65 -17.91
CA GLN A 217 8.83 -16.66 -17.94
C GLN A 217 10.01 -17.10 -18.81
N ASP A 218 10.58 -16.14 -19.53
CA ASP A 218 11.85 -16.28 -20.23
C ASP A 218 12.71 -15.00 -20.08
N ALA A 219 13.71 -14.80 -20.95
CA ALA A 219 14.58 -13.63 -20.88
C ALA A 219 13.85 -12.32 -21.21
N VAL A 220 12.86 -12.33 -22.10
CA VAL A 220 12.23 -11.13 -22.69
C VAL A 220 10.74 -11.01 -22.38
N SER A 221 10.20 -11.94 -21.60
CA SER A 221 8.81 -11.93 -21.18
C SER A 221 8.54 -12.63 -19.85
N VAL A 222 7.45 -12.22 -19.21
CA VAL A 222 6.87 -12.88 -18.03
C VAL A 222 5.36 -12.79 -18.08
N THR A 223 4.68 -13.91 -17.83
CA THR A 223 3.23 -14.00 -17.66
C THR A 223 2.93 -14.28 -16.20
N VAL A 224 2.10 -13.45 -15.60
CA VAL A 224 1.62 -13.64 -14.22
C VAL A 224 0.11 -13.66 -14.17
N ASP A 225 -0.41 -14.56 -13.35
CA ASP A 225 -1.82 -14.63 -12.97
C ASP A 225 -1.96 -14.17 -11.51
N PHE A 226 -3.01 -13.41 -11.19
CA PHE A 226 -3.30 -12.97 -9.83
C PHE A 226 -4.75 -12.52 -9.65
N ASP A 227 -5.20 -12.54 -8.40
CA ASP A 227 -6.53 -12.11 -8.00
C ASP A 227 -6.53 -10.77 -7.27
N THR A 228 -7.48 -9.91 -7.62
CA THR A 228 -7.74 -8.65 -6.92
C THR A 228 -9.18 -8.61 -6.39
N PRO A 229 -9.44 -7.99 -5.23
CA PRO A 229 -10.81 -7.90 -4.73
C PRO A 229 -11.67 -7.02 -5.63
N TRP A 230 -12.79 -7.57 -6.11
CA TRP A 230 -13.90 -6.91 -6.83
C TRP A 230 -13.64 -6.32 -8.21
N SER A 231 -12.41 -5.89 -8.52
CA SER A 231 -12.11 -5.14 -9.74
C SER A 231 -10.66 -5.35 -10.16
N PRO A 232 -10.31 -5.13 -11.44
CA PRO A 232 -8.92 -5.14 -11.88
C PRO A 232 -8.14 -3.94 -11.32
N PRO A 233 -6.79 -3.97 -11.32
CA PRO A 233 -5.98 -2.80 -11.04
C PRO A 233 -6.36 -1.61 -11.94
N ALA A 234 -6.31 -0.40 -11.39
CA ALA A 234 -6.53 0.82 -12.14
C ALA A 234 -5.49 0.99 -13.26
N GLU A 235 -5.90 1.64 -14.35
CA GLU A 235 -5.04 1.98 -15.50
C GLU A 235 -3.73 2.65 -15.07
N ALA A 236 -3.79 3.55 -14.08
CA ALA A 236 -2.62 4.29 -13.60
C ALA A 236 -1.51 3.36 -13.04
N VAL A 237 -1.87 2.20 -12.48
CA VAL A 237 -0.92 1.24 -11.92
C VAL A 237 -0.10 0.59 -13.04
N LEU A 238 -0.78 0.07 -14.07
CA LEU A 238 -0.13 -0.61 -15.19
C LEU A 238 0.56 0.38 -16.14
N SER A 239 0.03 1.59 -16.25
CA SER A 239 0.71 2.71 -16.92
C SER A 239 2.02 3.07 -16.21
N ALA A 240 1.99 3.22 -14.87
CA ALA A 240 3.22 3.47 -14.10
C ALA A 240 4.25 2.34 -14.26
N MET A 241 3.80 1.08 -14.29
CA MET A 241 4.66 -0.08 -14.50
C MET A 241 5.31 -0.08 -15.89
N SER A 242 4.52 0.07 -16.95
CA SER A 242 5.02 0.08 -18.34
C SER A 242 6.05 1.20 -18.55
N SER A 243 5.75 2.41 -18.06
CA SER A 243 6.66 3.56 -18.14
C SER A 243 7.95 3.34 -17.34
N ARG A 244 7.85 2.91 -16.07
CA ARG A 244 9.00 2.79 -15.16
C ARG A 244 10.01 1.74 -15.60
N TYR A 245 9.53 0.64 -16.15
CA TYR A 245 10.37 -0.49 -16.55
C TYR A 245 10.66 -0.54 -18.06
N GLY A 246 10.04 0.32 -18.87
CA GLY A 246 10.22 0.32 -20.33
C GLY A 246 9.58 -0.89 -21.01
N VAL A 247 8.56 -1.50 -20.39
CA VAL A 247 7.94 -2.74 -20.86
C VAL A 247 6.59 -2.49 -21.51
N SER A 248 6.18 -3.39 -22.40
CA SER A 248 4.79 -3.48 -22.87
C SER A 248 4.03 -4.51 -22.04
N ILE A 249 2.76 -4.23 -21.76
CA ILE A 249 1.90 -5.06 -20.93
C ILE A 249 0.60 -5.32 -21.68
N GLU A 250 0.25 -6.58 -21.89
CA GLU A 250 -1.11 -6.99 -22.20
C GLU A 250 -1.78 -7.49 -20.92
N HIS A 251 -2.97 -6.96 -20.63
CA HIS A 251 -3.74 -7.27 -19.44
C HIS A 251 -5.09 -7.84 -19.84
N TRP A 252 -5.45 -8.99 -19.27
CA TRP A 252 -6.80 -9.55 -19.33
C TRP A 252 -7.35 -9.67 -17.92
N TYR A 253 -8.65 -9.45 -17.76
CA TYR A 253 -9.32 -9.63 -16.48
C TYR A 253 -10.77 -10.10 -16.64
N ALA A 254 -11.26 -10.82 -15.64
CA ALA A 254 -12.64 -11.32 -15.57
C ALA A 254 -13.12 -11.40 -14.11
N GLU A 255 -14.41 -11.13 -13.89
CA GLU A 255 -15.09 -11.28 -12.59
C GLU A 255 -16.51 -11.79 -12.83
N ALA A 256 -16.72 -13.07 -12.51
CA ALA A 256 -17.93 -13.83 -12.80
C ALA A 256 -19.15 -13.35 -12.02
N GLY A 257 -19.00 -12.99 -10.74
CA GLY A 257 -20.10 -12.61 -9.88
C GLY A 257 -20.73 -11.27 -10.25
N GLY A 258 -19.95 -10.32 -10.77
CA GLY A 258 -20.37 -9.06 -11.36
C GLY A 258 -20.54 -9.11 -12.88
N SER A 259 -20.29 -10.27 -13.49
CA SER A 259 -20.40 -10.55 -14.93
C SER A 259 -19.70 -9.54 -15.83
N PHE A 260 -18.43 -9.24 -15.57
CA PHE A 260 -17.63 -8.37 -16.45
C PHE A 260 -16.27 -8.96 -16.78
N CYS A 261 -15.73 -8.53 -17.93
CA CYS A 261 -14.38 -8.86 -18.37
C CYS A 261 -13.79 -7.74 -19.23
N GLY A 262 -12.48 -7.77 -19.43
CA GLY A 262 -11.81 -6.81 -20.27
C GLY A 262 -10.38 -7.14 -20.62
N ARG A 263 -9.87 -6.39 -21.59
CA ARG A 263 -8.50 -6.47 -22.08
C ARG A 263 -7.96 -5.08 -22.32
N ALA A 264 -6.71 -4.84 -21.92
CA ALA A 264 -6.02 -3.59 -22.19
C ALA A 264 -4.55 -3.80 -22.54
N THR A 265 -3.96 -2.85 -23.27
CA THR A 265 -2.52 -2.82 -23.54
C THR A 265 -1.89 -1.52 -23.06
N TYR A 266 -0.71 -1.61 -22.46
CA TYR A 266 0.02 -0.49 -21.89
C TYR A 266 1.45 -0.48 -22.44
N GLU A 267 1.93 0.68 -22.88
CA GLU A 267 3.29 0.87 -23.37
C GLU A 267 3.73 2.31 -23.14
N GLY A 268 4.94 2.51 -22.61
CA GLY A 268 5.50 3.85 -22.37
C GLY A 268 4.74 4.70 -21.34
N GLY A 269 3.78 4.14 -20.62
CA GLY A 269 2.89 4.88 -19.71
C GLY A 269 1.52 5.23 -20.30
N ASP A 270 1.25 4.86 -21.56
CA ASP A 270 -0.03 5.09 -22.21
C ASP A 270 -0.80 3.78 -22.39
N ARG A 271 -2.14 3.86 -22.30
CA ARG A 271 -3.04 2.75 -22.62
C ARG A 271 -3.54 2.87 -24.06
N THR A 272 -3.33 1.84 -24.87
CA THR A 272 -3.54 1.91 -26.33
C THR A 272 -4.71 1.08 -26.83
N LEU A 273 -4.91 -0.14 -26.32
CA LEU A 273 -6.10 -0.96 -26.56
C LEU A 273 -6.94 -0.99 -25.29
N VAL A 274 -8.26 -0.88 -25.43
CA VAL A 274 -9.22 -1.13 -24.36
C VAL A 274 -10.43 -1.86 -24.94
N GLN A 275 -10.75 -3.00 -24.33
CA GLN A 275 -11.96 -3.77 -24.61
C GLN A 275 -12.59 -4.14 -23.27
N SER A 276 -13.91 -4.01 -23.17
CA SER A 276 -14.70 -4.40 -22.00
C SER A 276 -16.02 -4.99 -22.48
N ALA A 277 -16.45 -6.07 -21.84
CA ALA A 277 -17.72 -6.72 -22.14
C ALA A 277 -18.27 -7.38 -20.87
N GLU A 278 -19.54 -7.77 -20.93
CA GLU A 278 -20.09 -8.75 -19.99
C GLU A 278 -19.55 -10.14 -20.35
N LEU A 279 -19.51 -11.05 -19.36
CA LEU A 279 -19.19 -12.44 -19.62
C LEU A 279 -20.35 -13.10 -20.36
N GLU A 280 -20.04 -13.91 -21.37
CA GLU A 280 -21.02 -14.70 -22.11
C GLU A 280 -21.14 -16.07 -21.44
N TRP A 281 -22.36 -16.53 -21.21
CA TRP A 281 -22.65 -17.75 -20.47
C TRP A 281 -23.20 -18.84 -21.39
N GLY A 282 -22.76 -20.07 -21.16
CA GLY A 282 -23.25 -21.26 -21.85
C GLY A 282 -24.67 -21.65 -21.41
N GLU A 283 -25.13 -22.79 -21.94
CA GLU A 283 -26.37 -23.41 -21.49
C GLU A 283 -26.24 -23.89 -20.03
N GLU A 284 -27.36 -23.84 -19.31
CA GLU A 284 -27.46 -24.32 -17.94
C GLU A 284 -27.26 -25.84 -17.90
N ASP A 285 -26.36 -26.30 -17.04
CA ASP A 285 -26.07 -27.72 -16.83
C ASP A 285 -27.16 -28.41 -15.96
N GLU A 286 -27.02 -29.73 -15.77
CA GLU A 286 -27.98 -30.53 -14.99
C GLU A 286 -28.07 -30.12 -13.50
N ASP A 287 -27.07 -29.40 -12.98
CA ASP A 287 -26.98 -28.92 -11.61
C ASP A 287 -27.39 -27.43 -11.46
N GLY A 288 -27.81 -26.78 -12.56
CA GLY A 288 -28.24 -25.37 -12.58
C GLY A 288 -27.09 -24.37 -12.69
N GLY A 289 -25.88 -24.82 -13.03
CA GLY A 289 -24.71 -23.98 -13.27
C GLY A 289 -24.60 -23.57 -14.74
N CYS A 290 -24.06 -22.37 -14.99
CA CYS A 290 -23.67 -21.95 -16.34
C CYS A 290 -22.15 -21.73 -16.37
N GLU A 291 -21.46 -22.34 -17.33
CA GLU A 291 -20.05 -22.06 -17.57
C GLU A 291 -19.88 -20.78 -18.41
N VAL A 292 -18.75 -20.10 -18.23
CA VAL A 292 -18.39 -18.98 -19.11
C VAL A 292 -18.03 -19.53 -20.49
N ALA A 293 -18.75 -19.06 -21.52
CA ALA A 293 -18.57 -19.45 -22.91
C ALA A 293 -17.84 -18.38 -23.74
N GLY A 294 -17.71 -17.15 -23.23
CA GLY A 294 -17.05 -16.06 -23.93
C GLY A 294 -16.95 -14.76 -23.13
N PRO A 295 -16.46 -13.69 -23.74
CA PRO A 295 -16.05 -13.60 -25.15
C PRO A 295 -14.76 -14.38 -25.50
N ASP A 296 -14.59 -14.79 -26.76
CA ASP A 296 -13.44 -15.59 -27.24
C ASP A 296 -12.06 -15.06 -26.83
N TRP A 297 -11.90 -13.73 -26.75
CA TRP A 297 -10.63 -13.09 -26.42
C TRP A 297 -10.28 -13.14 -24.93
N ILE A 298 -11.21 -13.56 -24.06
CA ILE A 298 -10.99 -13.87 -22.65
C ILE A 298 -10.72 -15.36 -22.44
N MET A 299 -11.31 -16.21 -23.26
CA MET A 299 -11.13 -17.65 -23.17
C MET A 299 -9.64 -18.03 -23.26
N ASN A 300 -9.15 -18.77 -22.27
CA ASN A 300 -7.74 -19.16 -22.09
C ASN A 300 -6.73 -18.02 -21.84
N ASN A 301 -7.19 -16.76 -21.75
CA ASN A 301 -6.35 -15.60 -21.44
C ASN A 301 -6.45 -15.15 -19.98
N VAL A 302 -7.24 -15.84 -19.17
CA VAL A 302 -7.25 -15.77 -17.69
C VAL A 302 -7.19 -17.18 -17.13
N ALA A 303 -6.66 -17.37 -15.92
CA ALA A 303 -6.54 -18.68 -15.28
C ALA A 303 -7.91 -19.25 -14.81
N HIS A 304 -8.83 -18.35 -14.43
CA HIS A 304 -10.22 -18.60 -14.07
C HIS A 304 -11.00 -17.29 -14.28
N PHE A 305 -12.32 -17.29 -14.04
CA PHE A 305 -13.19 -16.14 -14.31
C PHE A 305 -13.55 -15.33 -13.05
N GLY A 306 -12.84 -15.52 -11.94
CA GLY A 306 -13.19 -14.87 -10.68
C GLY A 306 -14.49 -15.39 -10.04
N GLY A 307 -15.13 -14.56 -9.23
CA GLY A 307 -16.37 -14.87 -8.49
C GLY A 307 -16.21 -14.96 -6.98
#